data_AF-B7GR03-F1
#
_entry.id   AF-B7GR03-F1
#
_cell.length_a   1.000
_cell.length_b   1.000
_cell.length_c   1.000
_cell.angle_alpha   90.00
_cell.angle_beta   90.00
_cell.angle_gamma   90.00
#
_symmetry.space_group_name_H-M   'P 1'
#
loop_
_entity.id
_entity.type
_entity.pdbx_description
1 polymer ?
#
loop_
_entity_poly.entity_id
_entity_poly.type
_entity_poly.pdbx_seq_one_letter_code
_entity_poly.pdbx_strand_id
1 'polypeptide(L)'
;MATKIEWNSFDYAARDVLDELLDKLGVSYREMENMTQGEVTYSRIRDIKMGNKAPVRLSEFLIICDVCGADPVQTVRGIIAEAKRIEEEQERERRVEETKRILKDDPMALAADIDGEKSKYVEYGDGDDPA
;
A
#
# COMPACT_ATOMS: atom_id res chain seq x y z
N MET A 1 23.37 -15.23 -8.54
CA MET A 1 22.88 -13.91 -8.05
C MET A 1 21.55 -14.15 -7.36
N ALA A 2 21.37 -13.67 -6.14
CA ALA A 2 20.06 -13.77 -5.48
C ALA A 2 19.10 -12.80 -6.19
N THR A 3 17.98 -13.32 -6.68
CA THR A 3 16.93 -12.51 -7.31
C THR A 3 16.40 -11.52 -6.27
N LYS A 4 16.36 -10.23 -6.61
CA LYS A 4 15.77 -9.22 -5.73
C LYS A 4 14.29 -9.57 -5.57
N ILE A 5 13.86 -9.80 -4.34
CA ILE A 5 12.45 -10.07 -4.04
C ILE A 5 11.72 -8.75 -4.17
N GLU A 6 10.79 -8.66 -5.12
CA GLU A 6 9.85 -7.56 -5.22
C GLU A 6 8.63 -7.87 -4.35
N TRP A 7 8.27 -6.90 -3.52
CA TRP A 7 7.12 -6.99 -2.63
C TRP A 7 5.90 -6.41 -3.34
N ASN A 8 4.76 -7.09 -3.22
CA ASN A 8 3.48 -6.59 -3.67
C ASN A 8 2.69 -5.96 -2.50
N SER A 9 1.50 -5.42 -2.81
CA SER A 9 0.57 -4.82 -1.86
C SER A 9 0.24 -5.72 -0.66
N PHE A 10 0.03 -7.02 -0.88
CA PHE A 10 -0.24 -7.98 0.18
C PHE A 10 0.96 -8.21 1.09
N ASP A 11 2.18 -8.21 0.55
CA ASP A 11 3.39 -8.36 1.36
C ASP A 11 3.57 -7.17 2.31
N TYR A 12 3.37 -5.94 1.80
CA TYR A 12 3.42 -4.74 2.61
C TYR A 12 2.30 -4.69 3.65
N ALA A 13 1.07 -5.01 3.24
CA ALA A 13 -0.07 -5.09 4.15
C ALA A 13 0.13 -6.14 5.27
N ALA A 14 0.65 -7.32 4.92
CA ALA A 14 0.95 -8.37 5.89
C ALA A 14 2.02 -7.91 6.89
N ARG A 15 3.06 -7.21 6.42
CA ARG A 15 4.03 -6.58 7.31
C ARG A 15 3.34 -5.61 8.27
N ASP A 16 2.58 -4.65 7.77
CA ASP A 16 1.97 -3.59 8.60
C ASP A 16 1.03 -4.16 9.66
N VAL A 17 0.17 -5.10 9.28
CA VAL A 17 -0.76 -5.75 10.22
C VAL A 17 -0.02 -6.56 11.28
N LEU A 18 1.03 -7.30 10.88
CA LEU A 18 1.82 -8.08 11.82
C LEU A 18 2.71 -7.20 12.71
N ASP A 19 3.22 -6.08 12.20
CA ASP A 19 3.99 -5.10 12.95
C ASP A 19 3.17 -4.55 14.12
N GLU A 20 1.91 -4.16 13.84
CA GLU A 20 0.96 -3.69 14.84
C GLU A 20 0.59 -4.78 15.85
N LEU A 21 0.36 -6.02 15.40
CA LEU A 21 0.09 -7.15 16.30
C LEU A 21 1.25 -7.44 17.25
N LEU A 22 2.48 -7.45 16.72
CA LEU A 22 3.68 -7.68 17.52
C LEU A 22 3.93 -6.52 18.50
N ASP A 23 3.67 -5.27 18.11
CA ASP A 23 3.79 -4.12 19.03
C ASP A 23 2.80 -4.17 20.18
N LYS A 24 1.58 -4.68 19.95
CA LYS A 24 0.57 -4.86 21.00
C LYS A 24 0.98 -5.82 22.11
N LEU A 25 1.92 -6.74 21.85
CA LEU A 25 2.49 -7.60 22.90
C LEU A 25 3.27 -6.79 23.95
N GLY A 26 3.88 -5.66 23.56
CA GLY A 26 4.66 -4.81 24.48
C GLY A 26 5.92 -5.48 25.04
N VAL A 27 6.44 -6.51 24.37
CA VAL A 27 7.62 -7.27 24.81
C VAL A 27 8.81 -7.08 23.85
N SER A 28 10.00 -7.46 24.30
CA SER A 28 11.19 -7.42 23.45
C SER A 28 11.16 -8.52 22.37
N TYR A 29 11.87 -8.34 21.26
CA TYR A 29 11.98 -9.38 20.21
C TYR A 29 12.56 -10.71 20.73
N ARG A 30 13.42 -10.66 21.76
CA ARG A 30 13.96 -11.89 22.37
C ARG A 30 12.87 -12.63 23.13
N GLU A 31 11.95 -11.90 23.76
CA GLU A 31 10.81 -12.50 24.43
C GLU A 31 9.80 -13.05 23.42
N MET A 32 9.56 -12.36 22.30
CA MET A 32 8.76 -12.91 21.20
C MET A 32 9.36 -14.23 20.65
N GLU A 33 10.68 -14.30 20.48
CA GLU A 33 11.35 -15.54 20.08
C GLU A 33 11.11 -16.67 21.11
N ASN A 34 11.18 -16.37 22.41
CA ASN A 34 10.88 -17.35 23.46
C ASN A 34 9.41 -17.82 23.40
N MET A 35 8.47 -16.90 23.19
CA MET A 35 7.03 -17.20 23.07
C MET A 35 6.74 -18.10 21.87
N THR A 36 7.45 -17.91 20.76
CA THR A 36 7.37 -18.78 19.57
C THR A 36 8.23 -20.04 19.67
N GLN A 37 8.84 -20.31 20.82
CA GLN A 37 9.73 -21.45 21.05
C GLN A 37 10.90 -21.54 20.04
N GLY A 38 11.34 -20.39 19.51
CA GLY A 38 12.40 -20.30 18.52
C GLY A 38 11.96 -20.55 17.07
N GLU A 39 10.70 -20.88 16.81
CA GLU A 39 10.18 -21.06 15.45
C GLU A 39 10.22 -19.76 14.64
N VAL A 40 10.04 -18.61 15.31
CA VAL A 40 10.26 -17.29 14.73
C VAL A 40 11.39 -16.60 15.50
N THR A 41 12.61 -16.71 14.96
CA THR A 41 13.81 -16.17 15.62
C THR A 41 13.77 -14.66 15.80
N TYR A 42 14.55 -14.12 16.75
CA TYR A 42 14.73 -12.68 16.96
C TYR A 42 15.00 -11.93 15.66
N SER A 43 15.94 -12.46 14.86
CA SER A 43 16.34 -11.83 13.60
C SER A 43 15.17 -11.79 12.61
N ARG A 44 14.34 -12.83 12.61
CA ARG A 44 13.21 -12.95 11.71
C ARG A 44 12.06 -12.03 12.11
N ILE A 45 11.78 -11.91 13.41
CA ILE A 45 10.82 -10.92 13.94
C ILE A 45 11.20 -9.51 13.49
N ARG A 46 12.47 -9.14 13.67
CA ARG A 46 12.98 -7.84 13.21
C ARG A 46 12.83 -7.67 11.69
N ASP A 47 13.15 -8.72 10.91
CA ASP A 47 13.03 -8.67 9.45
C ASP A 47 11.58 -8.50 9.01
N ILE A 48 10.63 -9.18 9.68
CA ILE A 48 9.19 -9.04 9.42
C ILE A 48 8.77 -7.59 9.67
N LYS A 49 9.00 -7.03 10.86
CA LYS A 49 8.59 -5.64 11.20
C LYS A 49 9.14 -4.60 10.23
N MET A 50 10.42 -4.75 9.86
CA MET A 50 11.12 -3.80 9.00
C MET A 50 10.85 -4.00 7.51
N GLY A 51 10.13 -5.06 7.11
CA GLY A 51 9.93 -5.38 5.70
C GLY A 51 11.21 -5.80 4.98
N ASN A 52 12.16 -6.40 5.72
CA ASN A 52 13.45 -6.80 5.17
C ASN A 52 13.37 -8.21 4.59
N LYS A 53 14.16 -8.44 3.53
CA LYS A 53 14.34 -9.75 2.88
C LYS A 53 13.02 -10.27 2.28
N ALA A 54 12.59 -11.46 2.69
CA ALA A 54 11.43 -12.14 2.15
C ALA A 54 10.17 -11.79 2.95
N PRO A 55 9.00 -11.71 2.28
CA PRO A 55 7.70 -11.60 2.93
C PRO A 55 7.46 -12.69 3.98
N VAL A 56 6.49 -12.45 4.86
CA VAL A 56 6.14 -13.41 5.91
C VAL A 56 5.63 -14.73 5.32
N ARG A 57 6.05 -15.85 5.90
CA ARG A 57 5.55 -17.19 5.53
C ARG A 57 4.24 -17.48 6.24
N LEU A 58 3.40 -18.32 5.65
CA LEU A 58 2.13 -18.75 6.28
C LEU A 58 2.35 -19.37 7.66
N SER A 59 3.39 -20.19 7.83
CA SER A 59 3.72 -20.78 9.13
C SER A 59 4.07 -19.73 10.18
N GLU A 60 4.88 -18.73 9.82
CA GLU A 60 5.25 -17.61 10.70
C GLU A 60 4.02 -16.79 11.06
N PHE A 61 3.16 -16.51 10.09
CA PHE A 61 1.89 -15.80 10.31
C PHE A 61 1.00 -16.51 11.33
N LEU A 62 0.81 -17.84 11.18
CA LEU A 62 -0.05 -18.61 12.09
C LEU A 62 0.53 -18.65 13.51
N ILE A 63 1.85 -18.80 13.64
CA ILE A 63 2.54 -18.79 14.93
C ILE A 63 2.42 -17.40 15.60
N ILE A 64 2.61 -16.33 14.83
CA ILE A 64 2.45 -14.96 15.34
C ILE A 64 1.01 -14.72 15.81
N CYS A 65 0.00 -15.19 15.05
CA CYS A 65 -1.40 -15.08 15.47
C CYS A 65 -1.65 -15.81 16.80
N ASP A 66 -1.12 -17.03 16.94
CA ASP A 66 -1.27 -17.83 18.16
C ASP A 66 -0.68 -17.13 19.39
N VAL A 67 0.60 -16.70 19.32
CA VAL A 67 1.26 -16.04 20.47
C VAL A 67 0.68 -14.66 20.78
N CYS A 68 0.09 -13.99 19.78
CA CYS A 68 -0.60 -12.70 19.97
C CYS A 68 -2.06 -12.86 20.40
N GLY A 69 -2.60 -14.08 20.45
CA GLY A 69 -4.02 -14.33 20.72
C GLY A 69 -4.96 -13.72 19.66
N ALA A 70 -4.48 -13.57 18.43
CA ALA A 70 -5.24 -12.99 17.33
C ALA A 70 -5.96 -14.08 16.53
N ASP A 71 -7.21 -13.83 16.11
CA ASP A 71 -7.92 -14.73 15.18
C ASP A 71 -7.28 -14.65 13.79
N PRO A 72 -6.64 -15.72 13.28
CA PRO A 72 -5.96 -15.68 11.99
C PRO A 72 -6.90 -15.33 10.83
N VAL A 73 -8.20 -15.68 10.93
CA VAL A 73 -9.18 -15.35 9.88
C VAL A 73 -9.48 -13.85 9.85
N GLN A 74 -9.73 -13.22 11.02
CA GLN A 74 -9.86 -11.76 11.09
C GLN A 74 -8.58 -11.07 10.63
N THR A 75 -7.40 -11.56 11.02
CA THR A 75 -6.13 -10.95 10.63
C THR A 75 -5.93 -10.99 9.11
N VAL A 76 -6.22 -12.11 8.45
CA VAL A 76 -6.17 -12.19 6.98
C VAL A 76 -7.16 -11.23 6.32
N ARG A 77 -8.37 -11.08 6.86
CA ARG A 77 -9.32 -10.07 6.35
C ARG A 77 -8.77 -8.64 6.48
N GLY A 78 -8.09 -8.35 7.59
CA GLY A 78 -7.38 -7.09 7.80
C GLY A 78 -6.31 -6.86 6.74
N ILE A 79 -5.47 -7.87 6.47
CA ILE A 79 -4.43 -7.81 5.44
C ILE A 79 -5.04 -7.55 4.05
N ILE A 80 -6.14 -8.23 3.70
CA ILE A 80 -6.80 -8.02 2.39
C ILE A 80 -7.35 -6.59 2.28
N ALA A 81 -7.95 -6.05 3.34
CA ALA A 81 -8.45 -4.69 3.35
C ALA A 81 -7.32 -3.66 3.23
N GLU A 82 -6.23 -3.89 3.95
CA GLU A 82 -5.02 -3.05 3.92
C GLU A 82 -4.34 -3.08 2.55
N ALA A 83 -4.20 -4.26 1.94
CA ALA A 83 -3.61 -4.42 0.61
C ALA A 83 -4.38 -3.62 -0.45
N LYS A 84 -5.72 -3.63 -0.39
CA LYS A 84 -6.55 -2.81 -1.28
C LYS A 84 -6.31 -1.31 -1.08
N ARG A 85 -6.20 -0.86 0.17
CA ARG A 85 -5.89 0.55 0.47
C ARG A 85 -4.53 0.95 -0.09
N ILE A 86 -3.52 0.10 0.05
CA ILE A 86 -2.18 0.32 -0.51
C ILE A 86 -2.24 0.38 -2.04
N GLU A 87 -2.97 -0.52 -2.70
CA GLU A 87 -3.13 -0.50 -4.17
C GLU A 87 -3.80 0.79 -4.67
N GLU A 88 -4.89 1.21 -4.01
CA GLU A 88 -5.61 2.44 -4.33
C GLU A 88 -4.71 3.68 -4.15
N GLU A 89 -3.89 3.70 -3.09
CA GLU A 89 -2.93 4.76 -2.85
C GLU A 89 -1.84 4.80 -3.92
N GLN A 90 -1.25 3.65 -4.26
CA GLN A 90 -0.24 3.55 -5.33
C GLN A 90 -0.81 3.92 -6.70
N GLU A 91 -2.08 3.61 -6.98
CA GLU A 91 -2.75 4.05 -8.21
C GLU A 91 -2.95 5.57 -8.22
N ARG A 92 -3.42 6.15 -7.11
CA ARG A 92 -3.58 7.59 -6.96
C ARG A 92 -2.26 8.32 -7.15
N GLU A 93 -1.19 7.84 -6.53
CA GLU A 93 0.16 8.40 -6.68
C GLU A 93 0.66 8.34 -8.12
N ARG A 94 0.45 7.20 -8.82
CA ARG A 94 0.79 7.08 -10.24
C ARG A 94 0.04 8.09 -11.11
N ARG A 95 -1.26 8.27 -10.89
CA ARG A 95 -2.08 9.27 -11.61
C ARG A 95 -1.58 10.69 -11.34
N VAL A 96 -1.25 11.02 -10.09
CA VAL A 96 -0.70 12.34 -9.73
C VAL A 96 0.65 12.57 -10.42
N GLU A 97 1.53 11.58 -10.44
CA GLU A 97 2.84 11.71 -11.06
C GLU A 97 2.75 11.83 -12.59
N GLU A 98 1.85 11.08 -13.22
CA GLU A 98 1.53 11.23 -14.64
C GLU A 98 0.99 12.63 -14.95
N THR A 99 0.07 13.13 -14.13
CA THR A 99 -0.49 14.49 -14.25
C THR A 99 0.61 15.55 -14.15
N LYS A 100 1.54 15.42 -13.18
CA LYS A 100 2.70 16.33 -13.05
C LYS A 100 3.61 16.28 -14.27
N ARG A 101 3.79 15.09 -14.86
CA ARG A 101 4.61 14.93 -16.07
C ARG A 101 3.97 15.65 -17.26
N ILE A 102 2.66 15.47 -17.47
CA ILE A 102 1.92 16.16 -18.54
C ILE A 102 2.02 17.67 -18.35
N LEU A 103 1.75 18.18 -17.15
CA LEU A 103 1.86 19.62 -16.84
C LEU A 103 3.24 20.21 -17.13
N LYS A 104 4.31 19.41 -16.96
CA LYS A 104 5.68 19.84 -17.24
C LYS A 104 5.98 19.89 -18.74
N ASP A 105 5.50 18.91 -19.50
CA ASP A 105 5.82 18.73 -20.92
C ASP A 105 4.89 19.55 -21.83
N ASP A 106 3.60 19.65 -21.49
CA ASP A 106 2.60 20.50 -22.16
C ASP A 106 1.57 21.05 -21.14
N PRO A 107 1.79 22.26 -20.61
CA PRO A 107 0.91 22.88 -19.61
C PRO A 107 -0.53 23.08 -20.10
N MET A 108 -0.76 23.15 -21.42
CA MET A 108 -2.10 23.38 -22.00
C MET A 108 -2.87 22.08 -22.23
N ALA A 109 -2.19 20.93 -22.33
CA ALA A 109 -2.81 19.62 -22.55
C ALA A 109 -3.81 19.24 -21.44
N LEU A 110 -3.52 19.60 -20.18
CA LEU A 110 -4.42 19.30 -19.07
C LEU A 110 -5.74 20.10 -19.12
N ALA A 111 -5.70 21.31 -19.71
CA ALA A 111 -6.89 22.14 -19.85
C ALA A 111 -7.87 21.58 -20.89
N ALA A 112 -7.38 20.89 -21.92
CA ALA A 112 -8.20 20.24 -22.94
C ALA A 112 -8.97 19.01 -22.40
N ASP A 113 -8.41 18.27 -21.44
CA ASP A 113 -9.07 17.12 -20.80
C ASP A 113 -10.16 17.53 -19.79
N ILE A 114 -10.06 18.74 -19.20
CA ILE A 114 -11.10 19.32 -18.33
C ILE A 114 -12.21 19.98 -19.18
N ASP A 115 -11.92 20.33 -20.43
CA ASP A 115 -12.78 21.09 -21.35
C ASP A 115 -14.01 20.30 -21.89
N GLY A 116 -14.35 19.16 -21.30
CA GLY A 116 -15.62 18.47 -21.57
C GLY A 116 -16.87 19.32 -21.26
N GLU A 117 -16.73 20.42 -20.50
CA GLU A 117 -17.80 21.39 -20.27
C GLU A 117 -17.86 22.53 -21.31
N LYS A 118 -16.88 22.70 -22.21
CA LYS A 118 -16.92 23.80 -23.20
C LYS A 118 -18.08 23.69 -24.17
N SER A 119 -18.62 22.48 -24.38
CA SER A 119 -19.84 22.27 -25.18
C SER A 119 -21.04 23.07 -24.66
N LYS A 120 -21.06 23.53 -23.41
CA LYS A 120 -22.18 24.27 -22.84
C LYS A 120 -22.16 25.78 -23.15
N TYR A 121 -21.03 26.33 -23.58
CA TYR A 121 -20.85 27.77 -23.81
C TYR A 121 -20.52 28.14 -25.27
N VAL A 122 -20.59 27.18 -26.21
CA VAL A 122 -20.40 27.44 -27.65
C VAL A 122 -21.73 27.75 -28.37
N GLU A 123 -22.87 27.55 -27.72
CA GLU A 123 -24.13 28.16 -28.18
C GLU A 123 -24.22 29.60 -27.63
N TYR A 124 -24.39 30.58 -28.52
CA TYR A 124 -24.47 32.03 -28.32
C TYR A 124 -23.15 32.80 -28.45
N GLY A 125 -22.84 33.13 -29.70
CA GLY A 125 -21.94 34.23 -30.01
C GLY A 125 -21.53 34.31 -31.48
N ASP A 126 -22.47 34.18 -32.43
CA ASP A 126 -22.24 34.72 -33.78
C ASP A 126 -22.11 36.23 -33.62
N GLY A 127 -20.87 36.69 -33.47
CA GLY A 127 -20.49 38.09 -33.46
C GLY A 127 -20.67 38.67 -34.86
N ASP A 128 -21.93 38.90 -35.25
CA ASP A 128 -22.26 39.84 -36.31
C ASP A 128 -22.17 41.24 -35.69
N ASP A 129 -21.04 41.90 -35.90
CA ASP A 129 -20.85 43.32 -35.61
C ASP A 129 -21.42 44.11 -36.80
N PRO A 130 -22.59 44.77 -36.70
CA PRO A 130 -23.08 45.60 -37.80
C PRO A 130 -22.24 46.88 -37.94
N ALA A 131 -21.91 47.16 -39.20
CA ALA A 131 -20.99 48.17 -39.76
C ALA A 131 -21.07 49.61 -39.21
#